data_AF-A0AA44L9S1-F1
#
_entry.id   AF-A0AA44L9S1-F1
#
_cell.length_a   1.000
_cell.length_b   1.000
_cell.length_c   1.000
_cell.angle_alpha   90.00
_cell.angle_beta   90.00
_cell.angle_gamma   90.00
#
_symmetry.space_group_name_H-M   'P 1'
#
loop_
_entity.id
_entity.type
_entity.pdbx_description
1 polymer ?
#
loop_
_entity_poly.entity_id
_entity_poly.type
_entity_poly.pdbx_seq_one_letter_code
_entity_poly.pdbx_strand_id
1 'polypeptide(L)' 'VEAELRSFLLRDGYPEGTLELSRTNEAISIAAGEYSHKLLSPTVDTPVAKNELAVLGVITWA' A
#
# COMPACT_ATOMS: atom_id res chain seq x y z
N VAL A 1 -1.76 10.58 3.59
CA VAL A 1 -1.21 9.26 3.17
C VAL A 1 -2.10 8.11 3.63
N GLU A 2 -2.47 8.03 4.91
CA GLU A 2 -3.24 6.89 5.45
C GLU A 2 -4.57 6.59 4.71
N ALA A 3 -5.39 7.61 4.43
CA ALA A 3 -6.68 7.41 3.76
C ALA A 3 -6.53 6.77 2.37
N GLU A 4 -5.55 7.24 1.58
CA GLU A 4 -5.29 6.70 0.24
C GLU A 4 -4.76 5.25 0.30
N LEU A 5 -3.88 4.94 1.25
CA LEU A 5 -3.42 3.57 1.47
C LEU A 5 -4.55 2.63 1.91
N ARG A 6 -5.49 3.10 2.74
CA ARG A 6 -6.69 2.32 3.10
C ARG A 6 -7.57 2.07 1.88
N SER A 7 -7.79 3.10 1.06
CA SER A 7 -8.56 2.99 -0.19
C SER A 7 -7.92 2.00 -1.17
N PHE A 8 -6.60 2.09 -1.34
CA PHE A 8 -5.81 1.15 -2.14
C PHE A 8 -6.00 -0.31 -1.68
N LEU A 9 -5.86 -0.57 -0.37
CA LEU A 9 -6.00 -1.93 0.16
C LEU A 9 -7.44 -2.46 0.08
N LEU A 10 -8.45 -1.58 0.17
CA LEU A 10 -9.84 -1.98 -0.08
C LEU A 10 -10.08 -2.43 -1.53
N ARG A 11 -9.35 -1.86 -2.49
CA ARG A 11 -9.48 -2.19 -3.92
C ARG A 11 -8.63 -3.39 -4.33
N ASP A 12 -7.37 -3.41 -3.87
CA ASP A 12 -6.34 -4.33 -4.38
C ASP A 12 -5.87 -5.37 -3.36
N GLY A 13 -6.29 -5.25 -2.09
CA GLY A 13 -5.92 -6.16 -1.00
C GLY A 13 -6.70 -7.48 -0.97
N TYR A 14 -7.20 -7.93 -2.12
CA TYR A 14 -8.01 -9.16 -2.22
C TYR A 14 -7.13 -10.43 -2.21
N PRO A 15 -7.68 -11.59 -1.78
CA PRO A 15 -6.94 -12.85 -1.73
C PRO A 15 -6.42 -13.30 -3.09
N GLU A 16 -5.26 -13.96 -3.12
CA GLU A 16 -4.58 -14.39 -4.36
C GLU A 16 -4.17 -13.24 -5.30
N GLY A 17 -4.30 -11.98 -4.84
CA GLY A 17 -3.80 -10.81 -5.53
C GLY A 17 -2.35 -10.49 -5.19
N THR A 18 -1.80 -9.50 -5.90
CA THR A 18 -0.47 -8.93 -5.61
C THR A 18 -0.62 -7.44 -5.40
N LEU A 19 -0.13 -6.95 -4.26
CA LEU A 19 0.06 -5.53 -4.02
C LEU A 19 1.33 -5.09 -4.72
N GLU A 20 1.15 -4.62 -5.96
CA GLU A 20 2.21 -4.01 -6.77
C GLU A 20 2.84 -2.82 -6.02
N LEU A 21 4.19 -2.82 -5.93
CA LEU A 21 4.96 -1.76 -5.31
C LEU A 21 4.70 -0.42 -6.00
N SER A 22 4.61 -0.44 -7.32
CA SER A 22 4.31 0.75 -8.14
C SER A 22 2.98 1.40 -7.74
N ARG A 23 1.93 0.60 -7.55
CA ARG A 23 0.59 1.08 -7.14
C ARG A 23 0.55 1.53 -5.69
N THR A 24 1.36 0.90 -4.83
CA THR A 24 1.55 1.36 -3.45
C THR A 24 2.20 2.75 -3.42
N ASN A 25 3.25 2.98 -4.23
CA ASN A 25 3.87 4.30 -4.36
C ASN A 25 2.90 5.32 -4.96
N GLU A 26 2.11 4.94 -5.97
CA GLU A 26 1.06 5.80 -6.54
C GLU A 26 0.07 6.25 -5.46
N ALA A 27 -0.44 5.33 -4.64
CA ALA A 27 -1.37 5.64 -3.54
C ALA A 27 -0.77 6.62 -2.51
N ILE A 28 0.54 6.55 -2.26
CA ILE A 28 1.22 7.50 -1.38
C ILE A 28 1.32 8.88 -2.06
N SER A 29 1.70 8.91 -3.34
CA SER A 29 1.89 10.16 -4.11
C SER A 29 0.61 10.93 -4.42
N ILE A 30 -0.54 10.28 -4.47
CA ILE A 30 -1.83 10.98 -4.64
C ILE A 30 -2.37 11.55 -3.33
N ALA A 31 -1.74 11.24 -2.19
CA ALA A 31 -2.27 11.63 -0.90
C ALA A 31 -2.18 13.14 -0.67
N ALA A 32 -3.25 13.72 -0.14
CA ALA A 32 -3.31 15.15 0.16
C ALA A 32 -2.14 15.58 1.07
N GLY A 33 -1.40 16.60 0.62
CA GLY A 33 -0.23 17.14 1.32
C GLY A 33 1.07 16.37 1.10
N GLU A 34 1.06 15.29 0.31
CA GLU A 34 2.28 14.64 -0.17
C GLU A 34 2.86 15.42 -1.36
N TYR A 35 4.19 15.47 -1.43
CA TYR A 35 4.93 16.06 -2.56
C TYR A 35 6.03 15.12 -3.06
N SER A 36 6.73 14.48 -2.13
CA SER A 36 7.72 13.45 -2.41
C SER A 36 7.83 12.53 -1.20
N HIS A 37 8.03 11.25 -1.46
CA HIS A 37 8.26 10.24 -0.43
C HIS A 37 9.36 9.27 -0.87
N LYS A 38 9.86 8.51 0.12
CA LYS A 38 10.68 7.33 -0.10
C LYS A 38 10.07 6.18 0.70
N LEU A 39 9.53 5.19 0.00
CA LEU A 39 9.02 3.98 0.65
C LEU A 39 10.21 3.09 1.06
N LEU A 40 10.38 2.87 2.36
CA LEU A 40 11.45 2.03 2.91
C LEU A 40 11.05 0.54 2.99
N SER A 41 9.77 0.28 3.22
CA SER A 41 9.18 -1.06 3.24
C SER A 41 7.69 -0.95 2.93
N PRO A 42 7.11 -1.85 2.12
CA PRO A 42 7.77 -2.94 1.38
C PRO A 42 8.71 -2.43 0.28
N THR A 43 9.73 -3.22 -0.08
CA THR A 43 10.71 -2.90 -1.16
C THR A 43 10.47 -3.67 -2.46
N VAL A 44 9.50 -4.59 -2.45
CA VAL A 44 9.10 -5.43 -3.58
C VAL A 44 7.58 -5.61 -3.55
N ASP A 45 7.02 -6.15 -4.64
CA ASP A 45 5.61 -6.50 -4.71
C ASP A 45 5.25 -7.50 -3.60
N THR A 46 4.09 -7.30 -2.98
CA THR A 46 3.66 -8.10 -1.83
C THR A 46 2.48 -8.99 -2.23
N PRO A 47 2.66 -10.32 -2.34
CA PRO A 47 1.56 -11.23 -2.64
C PRO A 47 0.61 -11.37 -1.45
N VAL A 48 -0.68 -11.58 -1.74
CA VAL A 48 -1.72 -11.89 -0.74
C VAL A 48 -2.11 -13.36 -0.92
N ALA A 49 -1.97 -14.18 0.11
CA ALA A 49 -2.28 -15.61 -0.02
C ALA A 49 -3.80 -15.86 -0.13
N LYS A 50 -4.17 -17.09 -0.53
CA LYS A 50 -5.56 -17.51 -0.79
C LYS A 50 -6.56 -17.28 0.34
N ASN A 51 -6.11 -17.32 1.59
CA ASN A 51 -6.95 -17.14 2.77
C ASN A 51 -6.55 -15.88 3.56
N GLU A 52 -5.91 -14.92 2.90
CA GLU A 52 -5.46 -13.67 3.51
C GLU A 52 -6.16 -12.49 2.87
N LEU A 53 -6.39 -11.44 3.67
CA LEU A 53 -6.89 -10.16 3.21
C LEU A 53 -5.91 -9.08 3.69
N ALA A 54 -5.36 -8.32 2.77
CA ALA A 54 -4.39 -7.29 3.12
C ALA A 54 -5.10 -6.09 3.76
N VAL A 55 -4.63 -5.67 4.93
CA VAL A 55 -5.16 -4.53 5.67
C VAL A 55 -4.03 -3.59 6.09
N LEU A 56 -4.37 -2.31 6.29
CA LEU A 56 -3.36 -1.32 6.65
C LEU A 56 -2.86 -1.57 8.08
N GLY A 57 -1.56 -1.84 8.19
CA GLY A 57 -0.87 -1.92 9.47
C GLY A 57 -0.49 -0.54 10.03
N VAL A 58 0.47 -0.53 10.94
CA VAL A 58 1.04 0.71 11.48
C VAL A 58 2.01 1.32 10.46
N ILE A 59 1.86 2.63 10.20
CA ILE A 59 2.81 3.39 9.39
C ILE A 59 3.87 3.99 10.31
N THR A 60 5.14 3.71 10.04
CA THR A 60 6.28 4.29 10.75
C THR A 60 7.01 5.29 9.87
N TRP A 61 7.37 6.44 10.44
CA TRP A 61 8.13 7.50 9.76
C TRP A 61 9.55 7.53 10.32
N ALA A 62 10.55 7.74 9.45
CA ALA A 62 11.97 7.85 9.78
C ALA A 62 12.61 9.01 9.03
#